data_AF-A0A1A0KYN4-F1
#
_entry.id   AF-A0A1A0KYN4-F1
#
_cell.length_a   1.000
_cell.length_b   1.000
_cell.length_c   1.000
_cell.angle_alpha   90.00
_cell.angle_beta   90.00
_cell.angle_gamma   90.00
#
_symmetry.space_group_name_H-M   'P 1'
#
loop_
_entity.id
_entity.type
_entity.pdbx_description
1 polymer ?
#
loop_
_entity_poly.entity_id
_entity_poly.type
_entity_poly.pdbx_seq_one_letter_code
_entity_poly.pdbx_strand_id
1 'polypeptide(L)' 'MTFLLAIVGLAAIGFLLWRAFGPALAERHDSTVRRPGSRTHGPVGPDDDADFLRDLDRRTRRPNDEL' A
#
# COMPACT_ATOMS: atom_id res chain seq x y z
N MET A 1 -5.79 4.58 -43.41
CA MET A 1 -5.74 3.37 -42.55
C MET A 1 -4.67 3.44 -41.48
N THR A 2 -3.44 3.86 -41.82
CA THR A 2 -2.34 4.09 -40.85
C THR A 2 -2.67 5.09 -39.75
N PHE A 3 -3.47 6.12 -40.05
CA PHE A 3 -3.94 7.09 -39.06
C PHE A 3 -4.73 6.46 -37.90
N LEU A 4 -5.58 5.45 -38.18
CA LEU A 4 -6.32 4.76 -37.12
C LEU A 4 -5.35 4.01 -36.19
N LEU A 5 -4.37 3.32 -36.77
CA LEU A 5 -3.33 2.62 -36.00
C LEU A 5 -2.47 3.59 -35.17
N ALA A 6 -2.15 4.77 -35.72
CA ALA A 6 -1.40 5.80 -35.01
C ALA A 6 -2.19 6.37 -33.82
N ILE A 7 -3.50 6.60 -33.97
CA ILE A 7 -4.37 7.08 -32.88
C ILE A 7 -4.48 6.04 -31.77
N VAL A 8 -4.70 4.77 -32.12
CA VAL A 8 -4.76 3.67 -31.13
C VAL A 8 -3.41 3.51 -30.42
N GLY A 9 -2.30 3.59 -31.17
CA GLY A 9 -0.96 3.53 -30.59
C GLY A 9 -0.68 4.69 -29.63
N LEU A 10 -1.04 5.91 -29.99
CA LEU A 10 -0.87 7.08 -29.13
C LEU A 10 -1.72 6.98 -27.85
N ALA A 11 -2.97 6.51 -27.99
CA ALA A 11 -3.85 6.27 -26.85
C ALA A 11 -3.30 5.18 -25.91
N ALA A 12 -2.75 4.09 -26.47
CA ALA A 12 -2.11 3.03 -25.70
C ALA A 12 -0.88 3.53 -24.95
N ILE A 13 -0.02 4.33 -25.59
CA ILE A 13 1.16 4.94 -24.95
C ILE A 13 0.72 5.90 -23.83
N GLY A 14 -0.24 6.78 -24.09
CA GLY A 14 -0.80 7.69 -23.09
C GLY A 14 -1.41 6.94 -21.90
N PHE A 15 -2.12 5.84 -22.17
CA PHE A 15 -2.67 4.96 -21.14
C PHE A 15 -1.58 4.24 -20.34
N LEU A 16 -0.50 3.77 -20.98
CA LEU A 16 0.65 3.17 -20.28
C LEU A 16 1.36 4.21 -19.41
N LEU A 17 1.57 5.42 -19.92
CA LEU A 17 2.16 6.52 -19.17
C LEU A 17 1.27 6.93 -17.98
N TRP A 18 -0.05 7.00 -18.17
CA TRP A 18 -0.99 7.17 -17.07
C TRP A 18 -0.95 5.97 -16.11
N ARG A 19 -0.86 4.74 -16.59
CA ARG A 19 -0.87 3.56 -15.73
C ARG A 19 0.43 3.40 -14.92
N ALA A 20 1.54 3.88 -15.46
CA ALA A 20 2.87 3.85 -14.85
C ALA A 20 3.16 5.07 -13.96
N PHE A 21 2.71 6.26 -14.35
CA PHE A 21 2.99 7.54 -13.66
C PHE A 21 1.75 8.23 -13.10
N GLY A 22 0.55 7.76 -13.45
CA GLY A 22 -0.69 8.32 -12.94
C GLY A 22 -0.89 8.05 -11.46
N PRO A 23 -1.85 8.75 -10.84
CA PRO A 23 -2.03 8.80 -9.40
C PRO A 23 -2.65 7.50 -8.89
N ALA A 24 -1.85 6.44 -8.84
CA ALA A 24 -2.13 5.25 -8.08
C ALA A 24 -0.90 4.92 -7.25
N LEU A 25 -1.02 5.21 -5.96
CA LEU A 25 -0.51 4.35 -4.90
C LEU A 25 1.02 4.34 -4.75
N ALA A 26 1.47 5.18 -3.82
CA ALA A 26 2.59 4.90 -2.91
C ALA A 26 2.39 3.59 -2.07
N GLU A 27 1.59 2.64 -2.54
CA GLU A 27 1.11 1.44 -1.84
C GLU A 27 1.33 0.15 -2.66
N ARG A 28 2.15 0.20 -3.72
CA ARG A 28 2.64 -1.01 -4.41
C ARG A 28 4.17 -1.13 -4.37
N HIS A 29 4.73 -0.85 -3.20
CA HIS A 29 6.08 -1.28 -2.82
C HIS A 29 6.05 -1.87 -1.41
N ASP A 30 5.12 -2.78 -1.13
CA ASP A 30 5.25 -3.70 0.03
C ASP A 30 6.15 -4.89 -0.34
N SER A 31 7.34 -4.55 -0.82
CA SER A 31 8.50 -5.41 -0.74
C SER A 31 9.68 -4.45 -0.59
N THR A 32 10.14 -4.30 0.65
CA THR A 32 11.37 -3.60 1.05
C THR A 32 11.35 -2.06 0.94
N VAL A 33 10.77 -1.36 1.92
CA VAL A 33 11.46 -0.32 2.71
C VAL A 33 10.46 0.41 3.62
N ARG A 34 10.73 0.29 4.92
CA ARG A 34 10.17 1.01 6.05
C ARG A 34 10.25 2.53 5.85
N ARG A 35 9.12 3.23 5.69
CA ARG A 35 9.04 4.70 5.83
C ARG A 35 7.88 5.08 6.76
N PRO A 36 8.11 5.83 7.86
CA PRO A 36 7.04 6.31 8.72
C PRO A 36 6.59 7.67 8.19
N GLY A 37 5.45 7.73 7.51
CA GLY A 37 4.92 9.01 7.06
C GLY A 37 3.65 8.86 6.27
N SER A 38 2.58 9.43 6.80
CA SER A 38 1.23 9.48 6.23
C SER A 38 0.44 8.17 6.31
N ARG A 39 0.19 7.71 7.54
CA ARG A 39 -1.02 6.95 7.81
C ARG A 39 -2.19 7.92 7.67
N THR A 40 -2.88 7.87 6.54
CA THR A 40 -4.29 8.28 6.53
C THR A 40 -5.00 7.25 7.39
N HIS A 41 -4.98 7.46 8.71
CA HIS A 41 -5.77 6.69 9.63
C HIS A 41 -7.23 6.97 9.26
N GLY A 42 -7.83 6.08 8.46
CA GLY A 42 -9.27 5.91 8.51
C GLY A 42 -9.70 5.66 9.96
N PRO A 43 -11.00 5.78 10.29
CA PRO A 43 -11.48 5.57 11.64
C PRO A 43 -10.93 4.23 12.17
N VAL A 44 -9.99 4.34 13.12
CA VAL A 44 -9.32 3.20 13.74
C VAL A 44 -10.36 2.60 14.66
N GLY A 45 -10.71 1.33 14.42
CA GLY A 45 -11.58 0.60 15.33
C GLY A 45 -10.93 0.56 16.72
N PRO A 46 -11.71 0.48 17.82
CA PRO A 46 -11.15 0.35 19.17
C PRO A 46 -10.11 -0.79 19.32
N ASP A 47 -10.18 -1.81 18.47
CA ASP A 47 -9.27 -2.97 18.47
C ASP A 47 -7.99 -2.77 17.64
N ASP A 48 -7.90 -1.72 16.82
CA ASP A 48 -6.78 -1.43 15.91
C ASP A 48 -5.87 -0.30 16.43
N ASP A 49 -6.05 0.13 17.68
CA ASP A 49 -5.18 1.13 18.27
C ASP A 49 -3.79 0.57 18.59
N ALA A 50 -2.80 1.47 18.61
CA ALA A 50 -1.41 1.06 18.82
C ALA A 50 -1.18 0.43 20.20
N ASP A 51 -2.04 0.71 21.17
CA ASP A 51 -1.90 0.25 22.54
C ASP A 51 -2.49 -1.16 22.75
N PHE A 52 -3.60 -1.51 22.08
CA PHE A 52 -4.14 -2.87 22.05
C PHE A 52 -3.17 -3.85 21.40
N LEU A 53 -2.58 -3.48 20.24
CA LEU A 53 -1.58 -4.30 19.57
C LEU A 53 -0.33 -4.51 20.44
N ARG A 54 0.09 -3.48 21.18
CA ARG A 54 1.22 -3.59 22.13
C ARG A 54 0.90 -4.51 23.30
N ASP A 55 -0.33 -4.47 23.81
CA ASP A 55 -0.75 -5.34 24.90
C ASP A 55 -0.85 -6.80 24.45
N LEU A 56 -1.37 -7.04 23.25
CA LEU A 56 -1.40 -8.37 22.63
C LEU A 56 0.01 -8.93 22.39
N ASP A 57 0.95 -8.12 21.88
CA ASP A 57 2.34 -8.53 21.70
C ASP A 57 3.00 -8.93 23.03
N ARG A 58 2.78 -8.13 24.09
CA ARG A 58 3.26 -8.46 25.45
C ARG A 58 2.66 -9.78 25.96
N ARG A 59 1.36 -9.99 25.75
CA ARG A 59 0.65 -11.22 26.14
C ARG A 59 1.01 -12.43 25.30
N THR A 60 1.46 -12.26 24.06
CA THR A 60 1.84 -13.36 23.15
C THR A 60 3.30 -13.74 23.32
N ARG A 61 4.16 -12.77 23.67
CA ARG A 61 5.59 -13.00 23.88
C ARG A 61 5.92 -13.61 25.24
N ARG A 62 5.20 -13.24 26.30
CA ARG A 62 5.40 -13.80 27.65
C ARG A 62 5.03 -15.29 27.87
N PRO A 63 4.00 -15.88 27.24
CA PRO A 63 3.64 -17.27 27.50
C PRO A 63 4.64 -18.29 26.95
N ASN A 64 5.61 -17.87 26.12
CA ASN A 64 6.63 -18.75 25.57
C ASN A 64 7.92 -18.81 26.42
N ASP A 65 8.02 -18.06 27.52
CA ASP A 65 9.20 -18.05 28.40
C ASP A 65 9.04 -18.95 29.65
N GLU A 66 7.93 -19.71 29.79
CA GLU A 66 7.68 -20.63 30.91
C GLU A 66 7.46 -22.11 30.49
N LEU A 67 8.22 -22.60 29.50
CA LEU A 67 8.32 -24.03 29.16
C LEU A 67 9.75 -24.55 29.28
#